data_AF-A0A660NBP1-F1
#
_entry.id   AF-A0A660NBP1-F1
#
_cell.length_a   1.000
_cell.length_b   1.000
_cell.length_c   1.000
_cell.angle_alpha   90.00
_cell.angle_beta   90.00
_cell.angle_gamma   90.00
#
_symmetry.space_group_name_H-M   'P 1'
#
loop_
_entity.id
_entity.type
_entity.pdbx_description
1 polymer ?
#
loop_
_entity_poly.entity_id
_entity_poly.type
_entity_poly.pdbx_seq_one_letter_code
_entity_poly.pdbx_strand_id
1 'polypeptide(L)'
;IIPNLGKGKENRILVAINQADMAMKGRNWNYDRNKPNWKLVNFLEEKVWSVQDRVYEATGIIVEPIYYSAGYKDGWGEQSRPYNLSKLLYYIVKAIPSEK
;
A
#
# COMPACT_ATOMS: atom_id res chain seq x y z
N ILE A 1 0.34 -16.26 -14.67
CA ILE A 1 -1.14 -16.46 -14.56
C ILE A 1 -1.48 -16.59 -13.08
N ILE A 2 -2.44 -15.82 -12.55
CA ILE A 2 -2.99 -16.06 -11.21
C ILE A 2 -4.19 -17.00 -11.39
N PRO A 3 -4.05 -18.32 -11.12
CA PRO A 3 -5.17 -19.23 -11.29
C PRO A 3 -6.22 -19.02 -10.18
N ASN A 4 -7.46 -19.43 -10.42
CA ASN A 4 -8.53 -19.56 -9.42
C ASN A 4 -9.16 -18.28 -8.84
N LEU A 5 -9.07 -17.12 -9.51
CA LEU A 5 -9.77 -15.89 -9.05
C LEU A 5 -11.22 -15.73 -9.55
N GLY A 6 -11.65 -16.53 -10.53
CA GLY A 6 -13.01 -16.46 -11.08
C GLY A 6 -13.30 -15.17 -11.88
N LYS A 7 -14.57 -14.90 -12.16
CA LYS A 7 -15.03 -13.62 -12.75
C LYS A 7 -14.91 -12.49 -11.72
N GLY A 8 -14.58 -11.27 -12.14
CA GLY A 8 -14.41 -10.10 -11.25
C GLY A 8 -13.08 -10.07 -10.49
N LYS A 9 -12.06 -10.75 -11.00
CA LYS A 9 -10.73 -10.93 -10.37
C LYS A 9 -10.03 -9.60 -10.05
N GLU A 10 -10.24 -8.58 -10.87
CA GLU A 10 -9.69 -7.23 -10.71
C GLU A 10 -10.12 -6.56 -9.40
N ASN A 11 -11.34 -6.81 -8.92
CA ASN A 11 -11.87 -6.23 -7.68
C ASN A 11 -11.51 -7.03 -6.43
N ARG A 12 -10.86 -8.19 -6.59
CA ARG A 12 -10.50 -9.11 -5.49
C ARG A 12 -9.02 -9.05 -5.11
N ILE A 13 -8.21 -8.32 -5.87
CA ILE A 13 -6.79 -8.20 -5.60
C ILE A 13 -6.51 -6.81 -5.01
N LEU A 14 -6.15 -6.80 -3.73
CA LEU A 14 -5.61 -5.61 -3.07
C LEU A 14 -4.09 -5.72 -2.99
N VAL A 15 -3.40 -4.70 -3.48
CA VAL A 15 -1.94 -4.58 -3.34
C VAL A 15 -1.63 -3.39 -2.44
N ALA A 16 -0.91 -3.64 -1.35
CA ALA A 16 -0.52 -2.61 -0.39
C ALA A 16 0.99 -2.65 -0.13
N ILE A 17 1.66 -1.53 -0.37
CA ILE A 17 3.08 -1.32 -0.14
C ILE A 17 3.25 -0.81 1.30
N ASN A 18 3.78 -1.65 2.17
CA ASN A 18 4.05 -1.29 3.57
C ASN A 18 5.34 -0.47 3.71
N GLN A 19 5.58 0.08 4.90
CA GLN A 19 6.80 0.79 5.31
C GLN A 19 7.07 2.07 4.51
N ALA A 20 6.01 2.84 4.19
CA ALA A 20 6.13 4.14 3.53
C ALA A 20 7.00 5.15 4.31
N ASP A 21 7.03 5.04 5.63
CA ASP A 21 7.84 5.80 6.58
C ASP A 21 9.33 5.47 6.51
N MET A 22 9.68 4.24 6.11
CA MET A 22 11.07 3.81 5.96
C MET A 22 11.57 3.85 4.52
N ALA A 23 10.69 4.17 3.56
CA ALA A 23 11.08 4.44 2.19
C ALA A 23 12.14 5.55 2.12
N MET A 24 13.03 5.47 1.13
CA MET A 24 14.22 6.34 1.05
C MET A 24 15.07 6.37 2.33
N LYS A 25 15.11 5.26 3.09
CA LYS A 25 15.81 5.13 4.39
C LYS A 25 15.30 6.13 5.44
N GLY A 26 13.98 6.39 5.45
CA GLY A 26 13.34 7.35 6.37
C GLY A 26 13.52 8.82 6.01
N ARG A 27 14.29 9.13 4.96
CA ARG A 27 14.44 10.51 4.48
C ARG A 27 13.10 11.00 3.95
N ASN A 28 12.86 12.29 4.10
CA ASN A 28 11.67 12.97 3.59
C ASN A 28 10.35 12.57 4.28
N TRP A 29 10.40 11.75 5.33
CA TRP A 29 9.29 11.57 6.27
C TRP A 29 9.25 12.72 7.26
N ASN A 30 8.07 13.32 7.45
CA ASN A 30 7.86 14.32 8.49
C ASN A 30 7.31 13.60 9.74
N TYR A 31 8.17 13.45 10.75
CA TYR A 31 7.83 12.76 12.00
C TYR A 31 6.80 13.51 12.85
N ASP A 32 6.85 14.85 12.89
CA ASP A 32 5.89 15.67 13.64
C ASP A 32 4.47 15.53 13.07
N ARG A 33 4.35 15.51 11.75
CA ARG A 33 3.07 15.44 11.01
C ARG A 33 2.69 14.01 10.63
N ASN A 34 3.55 13.04 10.93
CA ASN A 34 3.44 11.62 10.55
C ASN A 34 3.02 11.39 9.10
N LYS A 35 3.74 12.01 8.14
CA LYS A 35 3.41 11.90 6.71
C LYS A 35 4.63 12.16 5.81
N PRO A 36 4.63 11.63 4.58
CA PRO A 36 5.67 11.96 3.61
C PRO A 36 5.60 13.44 3.19
N ASN A 37 6.75 14.05 2.90
CA ASN A 37 6.80 15.30 2.16
C ASN A 37 6.65 15.03 0.64
N TRP A 38 6.60 16.09 -0.18
CA TRP A 38 6.38 15.98 -1.62
C TRP A 38 7.40 15.09 -2.35
N LYS A 39 8.68 15.07 -1.93
CA LYS A 39 9.71 14.21 -2.54
C LYS A 39 9.42 12.74 -2.27
N LEU A 40 9.01 12.42 -1.04
CA LEU A 40 8.68 11.05 -0.68
C LEU A 40 7.35 10.61 -1.30
N VAL A 41 6.37 11.52 -1.42
CA VAL A 41 5.13 11.25 -2.17
C VAL A 41 5.46 10.86 -3.61
N ASN A 42 6.24 11.67 -4.34
CA ASN A 42 6.61 11.33 -5.72
C ASN A 42 7.30 9.96 -5.82
N PHE A 43 8.25 9.67 -4.93
CA PHE A 43 8.90 8.35 -4.87
C PHE A 43 7.90 7.21 -4.63
N LEU A 44 6.94 7.39 -3.72
CA LEU A 44 5.93 6.38 -3.41
C LEU A 44 4.94 6.18 -4.57
N GLU A 45 4.55 7.26 -5.26
CA GLU A 45 3.72 7.17 -6.48
C GLU A 45 4.45 6.45 -7.61
N GLU A 46 5.74 6.70 -7.83
CA GLU A 46 6.55 5.93 -8.79
C GLU A 46 6.58 4.43 -8.45
N LYS A 47 6.61 4.08 -7.14
CA LYS A 47 6.50 2.69 -6.71
C LYS A 47 5.12 2.09 -6.97
N VAL A 48 4.04 2.87 -6.81
CA VAL A 48 2.68 2.45 -7.17
C VAL A 48 2.62 2.10 -8.66
N TRP A 49 3.07 3.01 -9.54
CA TRP A 49 3.11 2.78 -10.98
C TRP A 49 3.95 1.54 -11.35
N SER A 50 5.17 1.44 -10.80
CA SER A 50 6.04 0.30 -11.06
C SER A 50 5.46 -1.05 -10.60
N VAL A 51 4.66 -1.07 -9.53
CA VAL A 51 3.96 -2.29 -9.09
C VAL A 51 2.81 -2.61 -10.03
N GLN A 52 2.01 -1.60 -10.41
CA GLN A 52 0.90 -1.76 -11.33
C GLN A 52 1.36 -2.34 -12.67
N ASP A 53 2.40 -1.76 -13.28
CA ASP A 53 2.94 -2.20 -14.57
C ASP A 53 3.42 -3.64 -14.51
N ARG A 54 4.23 -4.00 -13.50
CA ARG A 54 4.74 -5.37 -13.35
C ARG A 54 3.64 -6.39 -13.13
N VAL A 55 2.59 -6.05 -12.37
CA VAL A 55 1.45 -6.96 -12.18
C VAL A 55 0.71 -7.13 -13.50
N TYR A 56 0.49 -6.05 -14.24
CA TYR A 56 -0.16 -6.12 -15.55
C TYR A 56 0.65 -6.92 -16.56
N GLU A 57 1.95 -6.65 -16.71
CA GLU A 57 2.85 -7.39 -17.62
C GLU A 57 2.88 -8.89 -17.32
N ALA A 58 2.92 -9.27 -16.03
CA ALA A 58 3.01 -10.67 -15.63
C ALA A 58 1.68 -11.44 -15.66
N THR A 59 0.54 -10.74 -15.59
CA THR A 59 -0.76 -11.38 -15.31
C THR A 59 -1.92 -10.92 -16.20
N GLY A 60 -1.78 -9.81 -16.91
CA GLY A 60 -2.83 -9.11 -17.64
C GLY A 60 -3.90 -8.48 -16.72
N ILE A 61 -3.67 -8.40 -15.42
CA ILE A 61 -4.61 -7.84 -14.45
C ILE A 61 -4.18 -6.42 -14.07
N ILE A 62 -5.13 -5.49 -14.15
CA ILE A 62 -4.94 -4.13 -13.65
C ILE A 62 -5.25 -4.12 -12.15
N VAL A 63 -4.36 -3.53 -11.37
CA VAL A 63 -4.51 -3.33 -9.93
C VAL A 63 -4.30 -1.85 -9.59
N GLU A 64 -4.81 -1.42 -8.44
CA GLU A 64 -4.59 -0.08 -7.89
C GLU A 64 -3.81 -0.18 -6.57
N PRO A 65 -2.46 -0.22 -6.59
CA PRO A 65 -1.68 -0.32 -5.38
C PRO A 65 -1.82 0.92 -4.49
N ILE A 66 -1.79 0.72 -3.17
CA ILE A 66 -1.70 1.80 -2.18
C ILE A 66 -0.41 1.67 -1.38
N TYR A 67 0.02 2.75 -0.71
CA TYR A 67 1.10 2.69 0.28
C TYR A 67 0.64 3.14 1.66
N TYR A 68 1.22 2.52 2.69
CA TYR A 68 0.90 2.78 4.08
C TYR A 68 2.10 2.49 5.00
N SER A 69 1.97 2.90 6.26
CA SER A 69 2.85 2.47 7.34
C SER A 69 2.02 1.89 8.46
N ALA A 70 2.30 0.64 8.84
CA ALA A 70 1.64 -0.04 9.96
C ALA A 70 2.06 0.51 11.34
N GLY A 71 3.10 1.33 11.39
CA GLY A 71 3.82 1.67 12.61
C GLY A 71 4.92 0.65 12.90
N TYR A 72 6.10 1.15 13.27
CA TYR A 72 7.26 0.37 13.65
C TYR A 72 7.52 0.53 15.14
N LYS A 73 7.96 -0.54 15.79
CA LYS A 73 8.36 -0.55 17.21
C LYS A 73 9.71 -1.24 17.33
N ASP A 74 10.70 -0.56 17.91
CA ASP A 74 11.97 -1.14 18.31
C ASP A 74 11.96 -1.54 19.80
N GLY A 75 11.67 -2.80 20.08
CA GLY A 75 11.71 -3.33 21.45
C GLY A 75 10.71 -2.65 22.40
N TRP A 76 11.23 -1.93 23.40
CA TRP A 76 10.44 -1.23 24.42
C TRP A 76 10.09 0.22 24.06
N GLY A 77 10.52 0.71 22.90
CA GLY A 77 10.24 2.07 22.42
C GLY A 77 8.76 2.31 22.11
N GLU A 78 8.41 3.59 21.97
CA GLU A 78 7.07 4.02 21.54
C GLU A 78 6.85 3.63 20.07
N GLN A 79 5.72 2.98 19.79
CA GLN A 79 5.39 2.57 18.41
C GLN A 79 5.13 3.81 17.55
N SER A 80 5.77 3.89 16.38
CA SER A 80 5.50 4.97 15.45
C SER A 80 4.04 4.94 14.98
N ARG A 81 3.44 6.12 14.80
CA ARG A 81 2.03 6.24 14.45
C ARG A 81 1.79 5.68 13.03
N PRO A 82 0.70 4.94 12.81
CA PRO A 82 0.38 4.45 11.48
C PRO A 82 0.05 5.60 10.53
N TYR A 83 0.30 5.39 9.24
CA TYR A 83 -0.05 6.31 8.16
C TYR A 83 -0.81 5.56 7.07
N ASN A 84 -1.89 6.15 6.53
CA ASN A 84 -2.79 5.54 5.53
C ASN A 84 -3.38 4.18 5.92
N LEU A 85 -3.34 3.77 7.19
CA LEU A 85 -3.90 2.50 7.63
C LEU A 85 -5.43 2.43 7.45
N SER A 86 -6.14 3.55 7.63
CA SER A 86 -7.58 3.63 7.36
C SER A 86 -7.90 3.46 5.87
N LYS A 87 -7.01 3.91 4.97
CA LYS A 87 -7.13 3.66 3.53
C LYS A 87 -7.03 2.16 3.27
N LEU A 88 -6.02 1.49 3.84
CA LEU A 88 -5.89 0.03 3.75
C LEU A 88 -7.16 -0.69 4.24
N LEU A 89 -7.68 -0.34 5.41
CA LEU A 89 -8.91 -0.93 5.94
C LEU A 89 -10.11 -0.73 5.01
N TYR A 90 -10.29 0.48 4.47
CA TYR A 90 -11.34 0.78 3.50
C TYR A 90 -11.27 -0.13 2.27
N TYR A 91 -10.08 -0.31 1.69
CA TYR A 91 -9.91 -1.17 0.53
C TYR A 91 -10.11 -2.65 0.85
N ILE A 92 -9.71 -3.11 2.05
CA ILE A 92 -10.01 -4.48 2.52
C ILE A 92 -11.54 -4.68 2.58
N VAL A 93 -12.27 -3.76 3.23
CA VAL A 93 -13.73 -3.85 3.35
C VAL A 93 -14.40 -3.81 1.97
N LYS A 94 -13.94 -2.94 1.06
CA LYS A 94 -14.45 -2.83 -0.31
C LYS A 94 -14.24 -4.11 -1.13
N ALA A 95 -13.19 -4.88 -0.84
CA ALA A 95 -12.88 -6.12 -1.55
C ALA A 95 -13.67 -7.34 -1.03
N ILE A 96 -14.36 -7.21 0.10
CA ILE A 96 -15.24 -8.26 0.65
C ILE A 96 -16.56 -8.24 -0.15
N PRO A 97 -17.00 -9.37 -0.73
CA PRO A 97 -18.30 -9.45 -1.39
C PRO A 97 -19.44 -9.04 -0.47
N SER A 98 -20.41 -8.29 -0.99
CA SER A 98 -21.58 -7.81 -0.25
C SER A 98 -22.59 -8.92 0.10
N GLU A 99 -22.41 -10.13 -0.42
CA GLU A 99 -23.28 -11.29 -0.21
C GLU A 99 -22.52 -12.43 0.50
N LYS A 100 -23.21 -13.10 1.43
CA LYS A 100 -22.77 -14.34 2.10
C LYS A 100 -23.26 -15.57 1.36
#